data_AF-A0A345XSR5-F1
#
_entry.id   AF-A0A345XSR5-F1
#
_cell.length_a   1.000
_cell.length_b   1.000
_cell.length_c   1.000
_cell.angle_alpha   90.00
_cell.angle_beta   90.00
_cell.angle_gamma   90.00
#
_symmetry.space_group_name_H-M   'P 1'
#
loop_
_entity.id
_entity.type
_entity.pdbx_description
1 polymer ?
#
loop_
_entity_poly.entity_id
_entity_poly.type
_entity_poly.pdbx_seq_one_letter_code
_entity_poly.pdbx_strand_id
1 'polypeptide(L)'
;MTRLGPLRGPIALARNAVGRAATVAGTGALAAGTFAPDAYATSITGTIVCAGWATLWSATLPRTPVGNTATALYLAPSWSLAGLLTAQHFVPGVDWWWQLLADAAWTVGVWKARPARSARVLVGREKSLTPTAIEESKEILAQDTVQGGPQHPMAAYWAQRVAIEDGAAPHTVLEQIVRTGPESMTAVIRSTLPGKPVPKIDLLELSAAINWPEDDIAITPVPRQGAGVRRLVIGQAPEQAMDLNTAWEKHIAPKGMPGTVITQIRTVDIPDPEEEGAKELRA
;
A
#
# COMPACT_ATOMS: atom_id res chain seq x y z
N MET A 1 -12.02 8.66 -13.97
CA MET A 1 -10.77 8.42 -13.21
C MET A 1 -10.87 7.06 -12.54
N THR A 2 -10.28 6.03 -13.13
CA THR A 2 -10.24 4.69 -12.55
C THR A 2 -9.38 4.69 -11.28
N ARG A 3 -10.00 4.41 -10.13
CA ARG A 3 -9.29 4.25 -8.85
C ARG A 3 -8.49 2.95 -8.89
N LEU A 4 -7.27 3.02 -9.42
CA LEU A 4 -6.27 1.98 -9.25
C LEU A 4 -5.96 1.93 -7.74
N GLY A 5 -6.50 0.95 -7.02
CA GLY A 5 -6.29 0.76 -5.58
C GLY A 5 -4.91 0.16 -5.26
N PRO A 6 -4.84 -1.06 -4.68
CA PRO A 6 -3.59 -1.66 -4.14
C PRO A 6 -2.44 -1.83 -5.15
N LEU A 7 -2.70 -1.68 -6.44
CA LEU A 7 -1.69 -1.75 -7.52
C LEU A 7 -0.82 -0.49 -7.65
N ARG A 8 -1.12 0.61 -6.93
CA ARG A 8 -0.30 1.84 -6.97
C ARG A 8 1.14 1.62 -6.50
N GLY A 9 1.35 0.78 -5.49
CA GLY A 9 2.66 0.43 -4.94
C GLY A 9 3.58 -0.27 -5.95
N PRO A 10 3.18 -1.42 -6.51
CA PRO A 10 4.02 -2.17 -7.45
C PRO A 10 4.29 -1.40 -8.75
N ILE A 11 3.32 -0.63 -9.28
CA ILE A 11 3.51 0.19 -10.48
C ILE A 11 4.52 1.33 -10.21
N ALA A 12 4.46 1.96 -9.04
CA ALA A 12 5.42 2.99 -8.66
C ALA A 12 6.85 2.44 -8.49
N LEU A 13 6.98 1.24 -7.92
CA LEU A 13 8.25 0.51 -7.78
C LEU A 13 8.83 0.14 -9.15
N ALA A 14 8.03 -0.48 -10.02
CA ALA A 14 8.43 -0.85 -11.37
C ALA A 14 8.91 0.40 -12.16
N ARG A 15 8.19 1.51 -12.06
CA ARG A 15 8.57 2.76 -12.74
C ARG A 15 9.87 3.36 -12.21
N ASN A 16 10.12 3.29 -10.90
CA ASN A 16 11.39 3.71 -10.33
C ASN A 16 12.56 2.82 -10.76
N ALA A 17 12.33 1.51 -10.87
CA ALA A 17 13.33 0.56 -11.37
C ALA A 17 13.65 0.82 -12.85
N VAL A 18 12.64 1.02 -13.70
CA VAL A 18 12.81 1.35 -15.12
C VAL A 18 13.62 2.63 -15.30
N GLY A 19 13.34 3.69 -14.53
CA GLY A 19 14.11 4.93 -14.61
C GLY A 19 15.59 4.75 -14.28
N ARG A 20 15.92 3.94 -13.27
CA ARG A 20 17.31 3.63 -12.91
C ARG A 20 17.99 2.75 -13.95
N ALA A 21 17.30 1.73 -14.43
CA ALA A 21 17.79 0.86 -15.50
C ALA A 21 18.09 1.67 -16.76
N ALA A 22 17.23 2.62 -17.12
CA ALA A 22 17.45 3.52 -18.25
C ALA A 22 18.67 4.44 -18.05
N THR A 23 18.91 4.95 -16.84
CA THR A 23 20.13 5.72 -16.54
C THR A 23 21.39 4.86 -16.70
N VAL A 24 21.40 3.65 -16.13
CA VAL A 24 22.54 2.72 -16.24
C VAL A 24 22.80 2.34 -17.70
N ALA A 25 21.74 2.02 -18.45
CA ALA A 25 21.83 1.71 -19.87
C ALA A 25 22.34 2.92 -20.67
N GLY A 26 21.87 4.14 -20.37
CA GLY A 26 22.33 5.37 -20.99
C GLY A 26 23.81 5.67 -20.71
N THR A 27 24.27 5.47 -19.47
CA THR A 27 25.70 5.59 -19.13
C THR A 27 26.54 4.56 -19.89
N GLY A 28 26.05 3.32 -20.00
CA GLY A 28 26.70 2.29 -20.81
C GLY A 28 26.76 2.65 -22.29
N ALA A 29 25.69 3.24 -22.83
CA ALA A 29 25.63 3.69 -24.22
C ALA A 29 26.59 4.85 -24.50
N LEU A 30 26.74 5.79 -23.56
CA LEU A 30 27.72 6.88 -23.64
C LEU A 30 29.16 6.34 -23.63
N ALA A 31 29.48 5.48 -22.65
CA ALA A 31 30.79 4.84 -22.57
C ALA A 31 31.11 4.00 -23.82
N ALA A 32 30.13 3.26 -24.34
CA ALA A 32 30.28 2.51 -25.59
C ALA A 32 30.50 3.44 -26.78
N GLY A 33 29.82 4.60 -26.83
CA GLY A 33 30.00 5.62 -27.88
C GLY A 33 31.43 6.18 -27.92
N THR A 34 32.11 6.28 -26.77
CA THR A 34 33.51 6.72 -26.70
C THR A 34 34.48 5.74 -27.37
N PHE A 35 34.22 4.42 -27.30
CA PHE A 35 35.15 3.39 -27.79
C PHE A 35 34.70 2.72 -29.10
N ALA A 36 33.41 2.77 -29.42
CA ALA A 36 32.79 2.12 -30.57
C ALA A 36 31.82 3.09 -31.28
N PRO A 37 32.33 3.94 -32.20
CA PRO A 37 31.52 4.93 -32.92
C PRO A 37 30.34 4.30 -33.68
N ASP A 38 30.49 3.07 -34.15
CA ASP A 38 29.47 2.31 -34.88
C ASP A 38 28.23 1.98 -34.03
N ALA A 39 28.34 2.06 -32.70
CA ALA A 39 27.22 1.85 -31.79
C ALA A 39 26.24 3.03 -31.75
N TYR A 40 26.57 4.18 -32.36
CA TYR A 40 25.75 5.40 -32.31
C TYR A 40 24.29 5.18 -32.70
N ALA A 41 24.04 4.52 -33.84
CA ALA A 41 22.68 4.27 -34.33
C ALA A 41 21.84 3.43 -33.34
N THR A 42 22.47 2.47 -32.66
CA THR A 42 21.82 1.64 -31.65
C THR A 42 21.52 2.45 -30.40
N SER A 43 22.51 3.22 -29.92
CA SER A 43 22.40 4.07 -28.72
C SER A 43 21.34 5.17 -28.87
N ILE A 44 21.27 5.82 -30.04
CA ILE A 44 20.28 6.87 -30.29
C ILE A 44 18.86 6.28 -30.40
N THR A 45 18.71 5.09 -30.99
CA THR A 45 17.42 4.39 -31.07
C THR A 45 16.90 4.04 -29.67
N GLY A 46 17.77 3.50 -28.80
CA GLY A 46 17.42 3.25 -27.40
C GLY A 46 17.02 4.53 -26.66
N THR A 47 17.73 5.63 -26.90
CA THR A 47 17.40 6.95 -26.34
C THR A 47 16.03 7.45 -26.81
N ILE A 48 15.68 7.26 -28.09
CA ILE A 48 14.37 7.61 -28.64
C ILE A 48 13.26 6.78 -27.99
N VAL A 49 13.48 5.48 -27.80
CA VAL A 49 12.51 4.60 -27.10
C VAL A 49 12.30 5.06 -25.65
N CYS A 50 13.38 5.38 -24.92
CA CYS A 50 13.28 5.93 -23.57
C CYS A 50 12.58 7.29 -23.53
N ALA A 51 12.83 8.16 -24.51
CA ALA A 51 12.14 9.43 -24.66
C ALA A 51 10.64 9.23 -24.92
N GLY A 52 10.29 8.30 -25.82
CA GLY A 52 8.91 7.92 -26.11
C GLY A 52 8.17 7.36 -24.88
N TRP A 53 8.88 6.59 -24.06
CA TRP A 53 8.34 6.15 -22.78
C TRP A 53 8.11 7.32 -21.83
N ALA A 54 9.07 8.25 -21.72
CA ALA A 54 8.92 9.44 -20.89
C ALA A 54 7.77 10.34 -21.37
N THR A 55 7.61 10.55 -22.68
CA THR A 55 6.49 11.34 -23.24
C THR A 55 5.13 10.70 -22.97
N LEU A 56 5.02 9.37 -23.10
CA LEU A 56 3.80 8.64 -22.77
C LEU A 56 3.38 8.89 -21.30
N TRP A 57 4.36 8.88 -20.38
CA TRP A 57 4.10 9.20 -18.99
C TRP A 57 3.83 10.68 -18.74
N SER A 58 4.49 11.59 -19.45
CA SER A 58 4.22 13.02 -19.38
C SER A 58 2.82 13.38 -19.88
N ALA A 59 2.26 12.64 -20.84
CA ALA A 59 0.89 12.82 -21.32
C ALA A 59 -0.16 12.60 -20.21
N THR A 60 0.20 11.89 -19.14
CA THR A 60 -0.68 11.71 -17.98
C THR A 60 -0.69 12.93 -17.05
N LEU A 61 0.24 13.88 -17.20
CA LEU A 61 0.36 15.06 -16.32
C LEU A 61 -0.71 16.12 -16.65
N PRO A 62 -1.15 16.92 -15.66
CA PRO A 62 -2.09 18.01 -15.91
C PRO A 62 -1.49 19.05 -16.87
N ARG A 63 -2.29 19.61 -17.78
CA ARG A 63 -1.87 20.67 -18.71
C ARG A 63 -1.90 22.05 -18.05
N THR A 64 -1.09 22.22 -17.02
CA THR A 64 -0.89 23.48 -16.29
C THR A 64 0.55 23.94 -16.41
N PRO A 65 0.89 25.20 -16.08
CA PRO A 65 2.29 25.64 -16.05
C PRO A 65 3.18 24.71 -15.21
N VAL A 66 2.69 24.24 -14.06
CA VAL A 66 3.38 23.25 -13.20
C VAL A 66 3.57 21.91 -13.92
N GLY A 67 2.55 21.43 -14.63
CA GLY A 67 2.63 20.20 -15.41
C GLY A 67 3.56 20.29 -16.61
N ASN A 68 3.68 21.47 -17.25
CA ASN A 68 4.64 21.72 -18.31
C ASN A 68 6.09 21.65 -17.77
N THR A 69 6.35 22.26 -16.61
CA THR A 69 7.66 22.16 -15.94
C THR A 69 7.97 20.70 -15.55
N ALA A 70 6.99 19.97 -15.02
CA ALA A 70 7.14 18.56 -14.70
C ALA A 70 7.39 17.70 -15.96
N THR A 71 6.77 18.05 -17.09
CA THR A 71 7.00 17.40 -18.39
C THR A 71 8.43 17.66 -18.88
N ALA A 72 8.90 18.90 -18.81
CA ALA A 72 10.28 19.25 -19.16
C ALA A 72 11.29 18.47 -18.31
N LEU A 73 11.04 18.35 -17.00
CA LEU A 73 11.88 17.55 -16.09
C LEU A 73 11.87 16.06 -16.45
N TYR A 74 10.74 15.50 -16.90
CA TYR A 74 10.67 14.10 -17.34
C TYR A 74 11.48 13.86 -18.61
N LEU A 75 11.49 14.82 -19.54
CA LEU A 75 12.14 14.69 -20.83
C LEU A 75 13.63 15.08 -20.80
N ALA A 76 14.04 15.94 -19.87
CA ALA A 76 15.39 16.49 -19.78
C ALA A 76 16.52 15.43 -19.83
N PRO A 77 16.43 14.28 -19.12
CA PRO A 77 17.47 13.25 -19.22
C PRO A 77 17.60 12.67 -20.64
N SER A 78 16.49 12.44 -21.33
CA SER A 78 16.52 11.85 -22.67
C SER A 78 17.10 12.83 -23.70
N TRP A 79 16.72 14.11 -23.62
CA TRP A 79 17.25 15.15 -24.50
C TRP A 79 18.72 15.43 -24.25
N SER A 80 19.14 15.52 -22.98
CA SER A 80 20.56 15.73 -22.65
C SER A 80 21.43 14.54 -23.04
N LEU A 81 20.95 13.30 -22.85
CA LEU A 81 21.63 12.09 -23.31
C LEU A 81 21.77 12.06 -24.84
N ALA A 82 20.70 12.35 -25.57
CA ALA A 82 20.73 12.43 -27.03
C ALA A 82 21.72 13.49 -27.53
N GLY A 83 21.76 14.64 -26.85
CA GLY A 83 22.72 15.72 -27.13
C GLY A 83 24.17 15.27 -26.91
N LEU A 84 24.46 14.60 -25.79
CA LEU A 84 25.80 14.07 -25.50
C LEU A 84 26.23 13.01 -26.53
N LEU A 85 25.38 12.03 -26.83
CA LEU A 85 25.66 11.00 -27.84
C LEU A 85 25.93 11.62 -29.23
N THR A 86 25.15 12.63 -29.60
CA THR A 86 25.30 13.33 -30.89
C THR A 86 26.58 14.15 -30.92
N ALA A 87 26.93 14.83 -29.83
CA ALA A 87 28.18 15.57 -29.71
C ALA A 87 29.41 14.65 -29.81
N GLN A 88 29.38 13.48 -29.15
CA GLN A 88 30.42 12.45 -29.25
C GLN A 88 30.59 11.94 -30.69
N HIS A 89 29.48 11.78 -31.42
CA HIS A 89 29.50 11.32 -32.80
C HIS A 89 30.13 12.33 -33.78
N PHE A 90 29.80 13.62 -33.65
CA PHE A 90 30.27 14.66 -34.58
C PHE A 90 31.66 15.21 -34.25
N VAL A 91 32.13 15.09 -33.01
CA VAL A 91 33.46 15.56 -32.59
C VAL A 91 34.29 14.38 -32.07
N PRO A 92 34.63 13.41 -32.93
CA PRO A 92 35.53 12.34 -32.55
C PRO A 92 36.93 12.91 -32.30
N GLY A 93 37.58 12.54 -31.19
CA GLY A 93 38.97 12.89 -30.92
C GLY A 93 39.23 14.04 -29.95
N VAL A 94 38.21 14.62 -29.30
CA VAL A 94 38.44 15.25 -27.97
C VAL A 94 38.95 14.14 -27.07
N ASP A 95 40.07 14.34 -26.37
CA ASP A 95 40.70 13.31 -25.57
C ASP A 95 39.65 12.47 -24.82
N TRP A 96 39.61 11.17 -25.10
CA TRP A 96 38.56 10.23 -24.67
C TRP A 96 38.26 10.32 -23.16
N TRP A 97 39.25 10.69 -22.35
CA TRP A 97 39.09 10.88 -20.90
C TRP A 97 38.14 12.03 -20.55
N TRP A 98 38.08 13.12 -21.33
CA TRP A 98 37.16 14.24 -21.08
C TRP A 98 35.72 13.85 -21.40
N GLN A 99 35.51 13.01 -22.41
CA GLN A 99 34.19 12.45 -22.73
C GLN A 99 33.69 11.57 -21.58
N LEU A 100 34.53 10.66 -21.07
CA LEU A 100 34.18 9.82 -19.91
C LEU A 100 33.92 10.64 -18.65
N LEU A 101 34.69 11.72 -18.41
CA LEU A 101 34.42 12.63 -17.29
C LEU A 101 33.08 13.35 -17.44
N ALA A 102 32.75 13.83 -18.65
CA ALA A 102 31.46 14.44 -18.93
C ALA A 102 30.31 13.44 -18.72
N ASP A 103 30.47 12.19 -19.16
CA ASP A 103 29.49 11.12 -19.01
C ASP A 103 29.29 10.73 -17.54
N ALA A 104 30.38 10.63 -16.78
CA ALA A 104 30.35 10.39 -15.34
C ALA A 104 29.66 11.55 -14.60
N ALA A 105 30.00 12.79 -14.93
CA ALA A 105 29.38 13.98 -14.36
C ALA A 105 27.88 14.05 -14.67
N TRP A 106 27.48 13.75 -15.92
CA TRP A 106 26.08 13.67 -16.31
C TRP A 106 25.34 12.57 -15.54
N THR A 107 25.93 11.37 -15.44
CA THR A 107 25.35 10.24 -14.72
C THR A 107 25.13 10.56 -13.24
N VAL A 108 26.15 11.09 -12.56
CA VAL A 108 26.06 11.52 -11.16
C VAL A 108 25.02 12.63 -11.00
N GLY A 109 25.00 13.59 -11.93
CA GLY A 109 24.04 14.69 -11.96
C GLY A 109 22.59 14.20 -12.03
N VAL A 110 22.27 13.36 -13.01
CA VAL A 110 20.93 12.78 -13.19
C VAL A 110 20.54 11.90 -11.99
N TRP A 111 21.48 11.10 -11.47
CA TRP A 111 21.22 10.20 -10.35
C TRP A 111 20.96 10.97 -9.05
N LYS A 112 21.69 12.06 -8.79
CA LYS A 112 21.50 12.91 -7.61
C LYS A 112 20.25 13.79 -7.74
N ALA A 113 20.05 14.44 -8.88
CA ALA A 113 18.91 15.34 -9.11
C ALA A 113 17.57 14.60 -9.16
N ARG A 114 17.55 13.32 -9.60
CA ARG A 114 16.35 12.48 -9.75
C ARG A 114 15.19 13.24 -10.41
N PRO A 115 15.35 13.75 -11.64
CA PRO A 115 14.41 14.70 -12.25
C PRO A 115 12.98 14.14 -12.35
N ALA A 116 12.81 12.85 -12.65
CA ALA A 116 11.50 12.19 -12.66
C ALA A 116 10.81 12.13 -11.28
N ARG A 117 11.57 12.21 -10.18
CA ARG A 117 11.03 12.33 -8.83
C ARG A 117 10.60 13.77 -8.55
N SER A 118 11.46 14.73 -8.85
CA SER A 118 11.16 16.16 -8.69
C SER A 118 9.90 16.55 -9.47
N ALA A 119 9.75 16.06 -10.70
CA ALA A 119 8.55 16.23 -11.52
C ALA A 119 7.27 15.74 -10.82
N ARG A 120 7.33 14.59 -10.13
CA ARG A 120 6.16 14.04 -9.39
C ARG A 120 5.82 14.85 -8.16
N VAL A 121 6.83 15.28 -7.41
CA VAL A 121 6.63 16.12 -6.22
C VAL A 121 5.96 17.42 -6.63
N LEU A 122 6.43 18.04 -7.72
CA LEU A 122 5.83 19.25 -8.31
C LEU A 122 4.34 19.09 -8.64
N VAL A 123 3.92 17.93 -9.18
CA VAL A 123 2.50 17.68 -9.51
C VAL A 123 1.70 16.98 -8.39
N GLY A 124 2.25 16.91 -7.17
CA GLY A 124 1.56 16.31 -6.01
C GLY A 124 1.33 14.80 -6.10
N ARG A 125 2.08 14.08 -6.94
CA ARG A 125 1.98 12.61 -7.11
C ARG A 125 2.86 11.82 -6.15
N GLU A 126 3.86 12.46 -5.57
CA GLU A 126 4.75 11.88 -4.56
C GLU A 126 4.93 12.92 -3.45
N LYS A 127 4.94 12.49 -2.18
CA LYS A 127 5.20 13.38 -1.07
C LYS A 127 6.66 13.86 -1.13
N SER A 128 6.89 15.15 -0.84
CA SER A 128 8.23 15.72 -0.74
C SER A 128 9.02 15.02 0.39
N LEU A 129 10.32 14.81 0.19
CA LEU A 129 11.24 14.37 1.26
C LEU A 129 12.07 15.54 1.82
N THR A 130 11.56 16.77 1.77
CA THR A 130 12.15 17.82 2.59
C THR A 130 12.06 17.40 4.07
N PRO A 131 13.03 17.72 4.94
CA PRO A 131 12.99 17.33 6.35
C PRO A 131 11.65 17.69 7.00
N THR A 132 11.11 18.85 6.64
CA THR A 132 9.78 19.34 7.03
C THR A 132 8.63 18.50 6.48
N ALA A 133 8.70 18.02 5.24
CA ALA A 133 7.68 17.15 4.67
C ALA A 133 7.82 15.69 5.13
N ILE A 134 9.01 15.28 5.61
CA ILE A 134 9.22 14.02 6.31
C ILE A 134 8.62 14.13 7.70
N GLU A 135 8.81 15.24 8.41
CA GLU A 135 8.14 15.51 9.69
C GLU A 135 6.63 15.57 9.52
N GLU A 136 6.12 16.33 8.54
CA GLU A 136 4.69 16.40 8.23
C GLU A 136 4.15 15.06 7.71
N SER A 137 4.94 14.29 6.93
CA SER A 137 4.53 12.93 6.54
C SER A 137 4.63 11.95 7.69
N LYS A 138 5.57 12.11 8.62
CA LYS A 138 5.67 11.34 9.86
C LYS A 138 4.58 11.74 10.84
N GLU A 139 4.12 12.98 10.81
CA GLU A 139 3.05 13.51 11.63
C GLU A 139 1.69 13.13 11.04
N ILE A 140 1.53 13.16 9.73
CA ILE A 140 0.37 12.60 9.02
C ILE A 140 0.39 11.07 9.11
N LEU A 141 1.54 10.40 8.97
CA LEU A 141 1.65 8.96 9.22
C LEU A 141 1.49 8.66 10.70
N ALA A 142 1.90 9.52 11.62
CA ALA A 142 1.61 9.41 13.05
C ALA A 142 0.12 9.65 13.30
N GLN A 143 -0.56 10.51 12.56
CA GLN A 143 -2.00 10.75 12.65
C GLN A 143 -2.80 9.60 11.99
N ASP A 144 -2.32 9.02 10.89
CA ASP A 144 -2.86 7.82 10.23
C ASP A 144 -2.54 6.55 11.04
N THR A 145 -1.38 6.48 11.71
CA THR A 145 -1.08 5.41 12.68
C THR A 145 -1.74 5.66 14.04
N VAL A 146 -2.13 6.89 14.37
CA VAL A 146 -3.05 7.22 15.48
C VAL A 146 -4.51 6.86 15.12
N GLN A 147 -4.81 6.59 13.84
CA GLN A 147 -6.06 5.92 13.43
C GLN A 147 -5.91 4.39 13.26
N GLY A 148 -4.72 3.81 13.42
CA GLY A 148 -4.45 2.38 13.23
C GLY A 148 -3.73 1.67 14.39
N GLY A 149 -3.55 2.34 15.53
CA GLY A 149 -3.06 1.79 16.79
C GLY A 149 -4.04 2.10 17.93
N PRO A 150 -3.99 1.37 19.05
CA PRO A 150 -5.11 1.22 19.99
C PRO A 150 -5.64 2.54 20.59
N GLN A 151 -6.73 3.09 20.06
CA GLN A 151 -7.48 4.12 20.79
C GLN A 151 -8.20 3.53 22.02
N HIS A 152 -8.39 2.21 22.04
CA HIS A 152 -9.04 1.50 23.14
C HIS A 152 -7.98 0.93 24.10
N PRO A 153 -8.10 1.17 25.43
CA PRO A 153 -7.12 0.72 26.42
C PRO A 153 -6.85 -0.79 26.36
N MET A 154 -7.85 -1.58 25.95
CA MET A 154 -7.70 -3.03 25.78
C MET A 154 -6.74 -3.43 24.65
N ALA A 155 -6.69 -2.69 23.53
CA ALA A 155 -5.75 -3.04 22.47
C ALA A 155 -4.32 -2.62 22.83
N ALA A 156 -4.13 -1.58 23.66
CA ALA A 156 -2.83 -1.25 24.24
C ALA A 156 -2.38 -2.33 25.23
N TYR A 157 -3.29 -2.79 26.09
CA TYR A 157 -3.06 -3.92 27.00
C TYR A 157 -2.67 -5.18 26.23
N TRP A 158 -3.41 -5.51 25.17
CA TRP A 158 -3.14 -6.66 24.31
C TRP A 158 -1.72 -6.61 23.74
N ALA A 159 -1.31 -5.46 23.16
CA ALA A 159 0.02 -5.29 22.61
C ALA A 159 1.13 -5.42 23.67
N GLN A 160 0.88 -5.00 24.91
CA GLN A 160 1.89 -4.98 25.98
C GLN A 160 2.00 -6.29 26.77
N ARG A 161 0.93 -7.09 26.85
CA ARG A 161 0.88 -8.28 27.72
C ARG A 161 0.49 -9.58 27.04
N VAL A 162 -0.26 -9.52 25.95
CA VAL A 162 -0.80 -10.72 25.29
C VAL A 162 -0.06 -11.04 23.99
N ALA A 163 0.28 -10.02 23.20
CA ALA A 163 0.93 -10.15 21.90
C ALA A 163 2.47 -10.08 21.91
N ILE A 164 3.08 -10.22 23.09
CA ILE A 164 4.52 -10.35 23.26
C ILE A 164 5.01 -11.73 22.78
N GLU A 165 6.30 -11.88 22.52
CA GLU A 165 6.87 -13.11 21.94
C GLU A 165 6.56 -14.37 22.78
N ASP A 166 6.58 -14.24 24.11
CA ASP A 166 6.25 -15.31 25.08
C ASP A 166 4.81 -15.20 25.62
N GLY A 167 3.93 -14.50 24.91
CA GLY A 167 2.54 -14.27 25.33
C GLY A 167 1.56 -15.26 24.72
N ALA A 168 0.30 -15.20 25.16
CA ALA A 168 -0.76 -16.10 24.69
C ALA A 168 -1.10 -15.94 23.19
N ALA A 169 -0.79 -14.78 22.57
CA ALA A 169 -1.14 -14.50 21.18
C ALA A 169 -0.04 -13.70 20.44
N PRO A 170 1.16 -14.28 20.23
CA PRO A 170 2.30 -13.56 19.67
C PRO A 170 2.01 -13.10 18.23
N HIS A 171 2.59 -11.96 17.84
CA HIS A 171 2.41 -11.38 16.50
C HIS A 171 0.94 -11.14 16.11
N THR A 172 0.11 -10.75 17.08
CA THR A 172 -1.29 -10.37 16.85
C THR A 172 -1.56 -8.93 17.26
N VAL A 173 -2.57 -8.32 16.64
CA VAL A 173 -3.12 -7.03 17.02
C VAL A 173 -4.62 -7.14 17.21
N LEU A 174 -5.14 -6.37 18.16
CA LEU A 174 -6.56 -6.31 18.47
C LEU A 174 -7.17 -5.06 17.81
N GLU A 175 -8.16 -5.26 16.95
CA GLU A 175 -8.87 -4.23 16.19
C GLU A 175 -10.39 -4.32 16.41
N GLN A 176 -11.13 -3.30 15.97
CA GLN A 176 -12.60 -3.28 15.99
C GLN A 176 -13.21 -3.66 17.35
N ILE A 177 -12.68 -3.08 18.43
CA ILE A 177 -13.15 -3.37 19.79
C ILE A 177 -14.50 -2.70 20.01
N VAL A 178 -15.51 -3.51 20.32
CA VAL A 178 -16.87 -3.06 20.67
C VAL A 178 -17.21 -3.59 22.04
N ARG A 179 -17.51 -2.67 22.97
CA ARG A 179 -18.05 -3.04 24.29
C ARG A 179 -19.53 -3.36 24.14
N THR A 180 -19.90 -4.62 24.34
CA THR A 180 -21.27 -5.13 24.19
C THR A 180 -22.06 -5.08 25.50
N GLY A 181 -21.38 -4.84 26.63
CA GLY A 181 -22.01 -4.73 27.95
C GLY A 181 -21.05 -4.20 29.03
N PRO A 182 -21.51 -4.10 30.28
CA PRO A 182 -20.67 -3.69 31.41
C PRO A 182 -19.46 -4.63 31.60
N GLU A 183 -19.67 -5.93 31.38
CA GLU A 183 -18.65 -6.99 31.49
C GLU A 183 -18.57 -7.84 30.21
N SER A 184 -18.88 -7.27 29.03
CA SER A 184 -18.72 -7.99 27.77
C SER A 184 -18.15 -7.14 26.65
N MET A 185 -17.33 -7.78 25.81
CA MET A 185 -16.60 -7.16 24.72
C MET A 185 -16.48 -8.12 23.53
N THR A 186 -16.53 -7.56 22.33
CA THR A 186 -16.13 -8.25 21.11
C THR A 186 -15.00 -7.48 20.43
N ALA A 187 -14.05 -8.20 19.83
CA ALA A 187 -12.93 -7.62 19.13
C ALA A 187 -12.45 -8.54 18.00
N VAL A 188 -11.67 -8.00 17.08
CA VAL A 188 -11.10 -8.73 15.96
C VAL A 188 -9.59 -8.85 16.14
N ILE A 189 -9.08 -10.07 16.20
CA ILE A 189 -7.66 -10.39 16.25
C ILE A 189 -7.16 -10.52 14.82
N ARG A 190 -6.07 -9.82 14.48
CA ARG A 190 -5.40 -9.91 13.18
C ARG A 190 -3.93 -10.29 13.36
N SER A 191 -3.41 -11.11 12.45
CA SER A 191 -1.96 -11.38 12.38
C SER A 191 -1.19 -10.16 11.91
N THR A 192 -0.09 -9.82 12.58
CA THR A 192 0.84 -8.76 12.11
C THR A 192 1.73 -9.22 10.98
N LEU A 193 1.83 -10.54 10.74
CA LEU A 193 2.64 -11.12 9.69
C LEU A 193 1.80 -11.26 8.40
N PRO A 194 2.17 -10.58 7.31
CA PRO A 194 1.39 -10.61 6.07
C PRO A 194 1.23 -12.05 5.53
N GLY A 195 -0.02 -12.44 5.27
CA GLY A 195 -0.34 -13.75 4.68
C GLY A 195 -0.23 -14.94 5.63
N LYS A 196 0.07 -14.74 6.92
CA LYS A 196 0.08 -15.82 7.91
C LYS A 196 -1.24 -15.91 8.68
N PRO A 197 -1.67 -17.12 9.08
CA PRO A 197 -2.83 -17.28 9.93
C PRO A 197 -2.59 -16.67 11.32
N VAL A 198 -3.66 -16.34 12.03
CA VAL A 198 -3.60 -16.07 13.47
C VAL A 198 -3.08 -17.34 14.15
N PRO A 199 -2.08 -17.25 15.04
CA PRO A 199 -1.57 -18.41 15.77
C PRO A 199 -2.69 -19.05 16.60
N LYS A 200 -2.52 -20.32 16.95
CA LYS A 200 -3.43 -20.97 17.90
C LYS A 200 -3.19 -20.33 19.27
N ILE A 201 -4.20 -19.63 19.76
CA ILE A 201 -4.18 -18.95 21.06
C ILE A 201 -4.63 -19.96 22.11
N ASP A 202 -3.82 -20.16 23.14
CA ASP A 202 -4.21 -20.97 24.30
C ASP A 202 -5.18 -20.16 25.18
N LEU A 203 -6.38 -20.71 25.40
CA LEU A 203 -7.41 -20.04 26.19
C LEU A 203 -7.01 -19.95 27.67
N LEU A 204 -6.24 -20.90 28.19
CA LEU A 204 -5.77 -20.89 29.58
C LEU A 204 -4.75 -19.76 29.79
N GLU A 205 -3.77 -19.63 28.90
CA GLU A 205 -2.79 -18.55 28.97
C GLU A 205 -3.45 -17.19 28.74
N LEU A 206 -4.41 -17.11 27.82
CA LEU A 206 -5.17 -15.89 27.58
C LEU A 206 -5.98 -15.50 28.81
N SER A 207 -6.73 -16.45 29.39
CA SER A 207 -7.50 -16.29 30.63
C SER A 207 -6.64 -15.77 31.77
N ALA A 208 -5.45 -16.35 31.97
CA ALA A 208 -4.48 -15.87 32.95
C ALA A 208 -3.96 -14.45 32.64
N ALA A 209 -3.72 -14.13 31.37
CA ALA A 209 -3.20 -12.83 30.96
C ALA A 209 -4.22 -11.69 31.10
N ILE A 210 -5.50 -11.94 30.84
CA ILE A 210 -6.57 -10.92 30.95
C ILE A 210 -7.33 -10.97 32.28
N ASN A 211 -7.06 -11.97 33.12
CA ASN A 211 -7.74 -12.24 34.39
C ASN A 211 -9.26 -12.38 34.21
N TRP A 212 -9.67 -13.31 33.33
CA TRP A 212 -11.08 -13.57 32.99
C TRP A 212 -11.37 -15.08 32.95
N PRO A 213 -12.55 -15.56 33.38
CA PRO A 213 -12.90 -16.99 33.30
C PRO A 213 -12.76 -17.55 31.88
N GLU A 214 -12.21 -18.76 31.76
CA GLU A 214 -12.00 -19.42 30.46
C GLU A 214 -13.32 -19.65 29.72
N ASP A 215 -14.36 -20.05 30.44
CA ASP A 215 -15.70 -20.33 29.91
C ASP A 215 -16.36 -19.11 29.24
N ASP A 216 -15.90 -17.90 29.57
CA ASP A 216 -16.40 -16.64 29.05
C ASP A 216 -15.57 -16.09 27.88
N ILE A 217 -14.54 -16.82 27.42
CA ILE A 217 -13.68 -16.40 26.32
C ILE A 217 -13.91 -17.32 25.12
N ALA A 218 -14.38 -16.74 24.01
CA ALA A 218 -14.56 -17.48 22.76
C ALA A 218 -13.77 -16.86 21.61
N ILE A 219 -13.02 -17.68 20.87
CA ILE A 219 -12.31 -17.30 19.67
C ILE A 219 -12.96 -17.97 18.46
N THR A 220 -13.71 -17.20 17.67
CA THR A 220 -14.50 -17.71 16.54
C THR A 220 -13.95 -17.21 15.20
N PRO A 221 -14.17 -17.94 14.09
CA PRO A 221 -13.84 -17.44 12.75
C PRO A 221 -14.74 -16.25 12.38
N VAL A 222 -14.20 -15.29 11.63
CA VAL A 222 -14.99 -14.19 11.08
C VAL A 222 -15.53 -14.60 9.70
N PRO A 223 -16.84 -14.53 9.45
CA PRO A 223 -17.40 -14.87 8.15
C PRO A 223 -16.76 -14.07 7.01
N ARG A 224 -16.45 -14.74 5.90
CA ARG A 224 -15.87 -14.14 4.68
C ARG A 224 -14.48 -13.49 4.88
N GLN A 225 -13.77 -13.82 5.96
CA GLN A 225 -12.39 -13.42 6.20
C GLN A 225 -11.49 -14.66 6.26
N GLY A 226 -10.27 -14.56 5.74
CA GLY A 226 -9.30 -15.65 5.77
C GLY A 226 -8.75 -15.92 7.18
N ALA A 227 -7.97 -16.98 7.33
CA ALA A 227 -7.40 -17.42 8.62
C ALA A 227 -6.47 -16.41 9.31
N GLY A 228 -6.11 -15.30 8.64
CA GLY A 228 -5.37 -14.17 9.21
C GLY A 228 -6.21 -13.28 10.14
N VAL A 229 -7.51 -13.57 10.29
CA VAL A 229 -8.44 -12.83 11.14
C VAL A 229 -9.30 -13.78 11.98
N ARG A 230 -9.43 -13.49 13.28
CA ARG A 230 -10.29 -14.21 14.23
C ARG A 230 -11.11 -13.21 15.04
N ARG A 231 -12.28 -13.60 15.54
CA ARG A 231 -13.09 -12.79 16.46
C ARG A 231 -12.85 -13.28 17.89
N LEU A 232 -12.56 -12.35 18.79
CA LEU A 232 -12.52 -12.56 20.23
C LEU A 232 -13.83 -12.06 20.83
N VAL A 233 -14.47 -12.89 21.64
CA VAL A 233 -15.63 -12.56 22.46
C VAL A 233 -15.23 -12.80 23.91
N ILE A 234 -15.46 -11.81 24.77
CA ILE A 234 -15.21 -11.87 26.21
C ILE A 234 -16.52 -11.56 26.94
N GLY A 235 -16.89 -12.42 27.88
CA GLY A 235 -18.12 -12.35 28.66
C GLY A 235 -19.36 -12.78 27.88
N GLN A 236 -20.47 -12.92 28.58
CA GLN A 236 -21.76 -13.17 27.97
C GLN A 236 -22.33 -11.86 27.43
N ALA A 237 -22.38 -11.72 26.11
CA ALA A 237 -23.11 -10.62 25.49
C ALA A 237 -24.62 -10.79 25.82
N PRO A 238 -25.34 -9.74 26.23
CA PRO A 238 -26.78 -9.84 26.38
C PRO A 238 -27.39 -10.23 25.02
N GLU A 239 -28.29 -11.22 24.98
CA GLU A 239 -28.91 -11.73 23.74
C GLU A 239 -29.48 -10.63 22.83
N GLN A 240 -29.80 -9.47 23.41
CA GLN A 240 -30.29 -8.27 22.72
C GLN A 240 -29.28 -7.60 21.78
N ALA A 241 -27.98 -7.92 21.86
CA ALA A 241 -26.96 -7.43 20.92
C ALA A 241 -26.86 -8.27 19.62
N MET A 242 -27.58 -9.39 19.53
CA MET A 242 -27.55 -10.29 18.36
C MET A 242 -28.81 -10.25 17.49
N ASP A 243 -29.86 -9.51 17.86
CA ASP A 243 -30.98 -9.34 16.94
C ASP A 243 -30.67 -8.23 15.93
N LEU A 244 -30.08 -8.65 14.80
CA LEU A 244 -29.78 -7.81 13.65
C LEU A 244 -31.01 -6.95 13.26
N ASN A 245 -32.22 -7.47 13.47
CA ASN A 245 -33.47 -6.79 13.17
C ASN A 245 -33.69 -5.57 14.06
N THR A 246 -33.57 -5.74 15.38
CA THR A 246 -33.70 -4.64 16.35
C THR A 246 -32.64 -3.54 16.11
N ALA A 247 -31.41 -3.92 15.73
CA ALA A 247 -30.35 -2.97 15.41
C ALA A 247 -30.62 -2.20 14.09
N TRP A 248 -31.13 -2.89 13.07
CA TRP A 248 -31.49 -2.27 11.79
C TRP A 248 -32.64 -1.28 11.94
N GLU A 249 -33.68 -1.68 12.67
CA GLU A 249 -34.88 -0.88 12.90
C GLU A 249 -34.59 0.39 13.72
N LYS A 250 -33.78 0.30 14.79
CA LYS A 250 -33.52 1.46 15.67
C LYS A 250 -32.43 2.40 15.17
N HIS A 251 -31.43 1.91 14.44
CA HIS A 251 -30.22 2.70 14.17
C HIS A 251 -29.94 2.97 12.70
N ILE A 252 -30.31 2.05 11.80
CA ILE A 252 -29.96 2.13 10.38
C ILE A 252 -31.13 2.71 9.58
N ALA A 253 -32.33 2.19 9.78
CA ALA A 253 -33.53 2.60 9.05
C ALA A 253 -33.90 4.08 9.21
N PRO A 254 -33.87 4.70 10.41
CA PRO A 254 -34.28 6.09 10.57
C PRO A 254 -33.32 7.08 9.90
N LYS A 255 -32.03 6.71 9.80
CA LYS A 255 -31.01 7.52 9.13
C LYS A 255 -31.00 7.35 7.62
N GLY A 256 -31.28 6.14 7.13
CA GLY A 256 -31.31 5.85 5.69
C GLY A 256 -32.64 6.16 5.02
N MET A 257 -33.76 6.10 5.75
CA MET A 257 -35.12 6.21 5.23
C MET A 257 -36.04 7.00 6.20
N PRO A 258 -35.77 8.30 6.41
CA PRO A 258 -36.56 9.13 7.33
C PRO A 258 -38.03 9.22 6.88
N GLY A 259 -38.96 8.99 7.81
CA GLY A 259 -40.42 9.07 7.57
C GLY A 259 -41.09 7.74 7.20
N THR A 260 -40.37 6.63 7.20
CA THR A 260 -40.93 5.29 6.96
C THR A 260 -40.95 4.43 8.22
N VAL A 261 -42.01 3.64 8.39
CA VAL A 261 -42.14 2.66 9.49
C VAL A 261 -41.96 1.27 8.88
N ILE A 262 -40.95 0.53 9.34
CA ILE A 262 -40.74 -0.85 8.92
C ILE A 262 -41.83 -1.71 9.56
N THR A 263 -42.67 -2.33 8.75
CA THR A 263 -43.75 -3.20 9.24
C THR A 263 -43.35 -4.67 9.34
N GLN A 264 -42.37 -5.12 8.54
CA GLN A 264 -41.86 -6.49 8.57
C GLN A 264 -40.49 -6.59 7.91
N ILE A 265 -39.55 -7.31 8.53
CA ILE A 265 -38.28 -7.72 7.92
C ILE A 265 -38.38 -9.23 7.66
N ARG A 266 -38.21 -9.65 6.40
CA ARG A 266 -38.13 -11.08 6.04
C ARG A 266 -36.66 -11.49 5.98
N THR A 267 -36.25 -12.37 6.89
CA THR A 267 -35.00 -13.12 6.75
C THR A 267 -35.20 -14.15 5.65
N VAL A 268 -34.37 -14.10 4.61
CA VAL A 268 -34.31 -15.16 3.60
C VAL A 268 -33.12 -16.02 3.97
N ASP A 269 -33.38 -17.26 4.41
CA ASP A 269 -32.34 -18.26 4.53
C ASP A 269 -31.83 -18.57 3.12
N ILE A 270 -30.60 -18.15 2.84
CA ILE A 270 -29.89 -18.52 1.62
C ILE A 270 -29.19 -19.83 1.96
N PRO A 271 -29.57 -20.96 1.36
CA PRO A 271 -28.88 -22.23 1.60
C PRO A 271 -27.41 -22.10 1.19
N ASP A 272 -26.53 -22.67 2.02
CA ASP A 272 -25.09 -22.68 1.78
C ASP A 272 -24.82 -23.52 0.51
N PRO A 273 -24.09 -23.00 -0.50
CA PRO A 273 -23.86 -23.70 -1.76
C PRO A 273 -23.05 -25.01 -1.62
N GLU A 274 -22.53 -25.31 -0.43
CA GLU A 274 -21.83 -26.56 -0.13
C GLU A 274 -22.78 -27.73 0.20
N GLU A 275 -24.05 -27.48 0.55
CA GLU A 275 -25.01 -28.56 0.85
C GLU A 275 -25.74 -29.11 -0.39
N GLU A 276 -25.89 -28.33 -1.46
CA GLU A 276 -26.53 -28.81 -2.71
C GLU A 276 -25.61 -29.72 -3.53
N GLY A 277 -24.30 -29.44 -3.57
CA GLY A 277 -23.32 -30.29 -4.27
C GLY A 277 -23.16 -31.69 -3.63
N ALA A 278 -23.47 -31.84 -2.35
CA ALA A 278 -23.40 -33.12 -1.65
C ALA A 278 -24.63 -34.02 -1.88
N LYS A 279 -25.78 -33.45 -2.29
CA LYS A 279 -26.99 -34.22 -2.58
C LYS A 279 -27.02 -34.79 -4.00
N GLU A 280 -26.44 -34.11 -4.99
CA GLU A 280 -26.39 -34.62 -6.36
C GLU A 280 -25.40 -35.78 -6.57
N LEU A 281 -24.47 -36.01 -5.63
CA LEU A 281 -23.52 -37.14 -5.68
C LEU A 281 -24.00 -38.40 -4.93
N ARG A 282 -25.22 -38.38 -4.37
CA ARG A 282 -25.82 -39.51 -3.63
C ARG A 282 -27.21 -39.93 -4.12
N ALA A 283 -27.62 -39.47 -5.30
CA ALA A 283 -28.83 -39.94 -5.98
C ALA A 283 -28.46 -40.86 -7.15
#